data_AF-A0A3C0HD07-F1
#
_entry.id   AF-A0A3C0HD07-F1
#
_cell.length_a   1.000
_cell.length_b   1.000
_cell.length_c   1.000
_cell.angle_alpha   90.00
_cell.angle_beta   90.00
_cell.angle_gamma   90.00
#
_symmetry.space_group_name_H-M   'P 1'
#
loop_
_entity.id
_entity.type
_entity.pdbx_description
1 polymer ?
#
loop_
_entity_poly.entity_id
_entity_poly.type
_entity_poly.pdbx_seq_one_letter_code
_entity_poly.pdbx_strand_id
1 'polypeptide(L)' 'MKARTLRKDKVNVITLGCSKNLVDSEDLITQLQANDYEVEHDSN' A
#
# COMPACT_ATOMS: atom_id res chain seq x y z
N MET A 1 -21.41 -11.46 -16.46
CA MET A 1 -20.45 -10.53 -17.12
C MET A 1 -19.93 -9.56 -16.07
N LYS A 2 -18.65 -9.66 -15.68
CA LYS A 2 -18.05 -8.69 -14.74
C LYS A 2 -17.74 -7.43 -15.56
N ALA A 3 -18.40 -6.31 -15.25
CA ALA A 3 -18.11 -5.03 -15.88
C ALA A 3 -16.62 -4.70 -15.70
N ARG A 4 -15.96 -4.17 -16.74
CA ARG A 4 -14.53 -3.82 -16.72
C ARG A 4 -14.30 -2.77 -15.63
N THR A 5 -13.83 -3.18 -14.46
CA THR A 5 -13.30 -2.24 -13.46
C THR A 5 -11.85 -1.98 -13.82
N LEU A 6 -11.52 -0.77 -14.28
CA LEU A 6 -10.11 -0.34 -14.33
C LEU A 6 -9.57 -0.33 -12.89
N ARG A 7 -9.01 -1.45 -12.42
CA ARG A 7 -8.25 -1.49 -11.17
C ARG A 7 -6.90 -0.85 -11.44
N LYS A 8 -6.79 0.44 -11.14
CA LYS A 8 -5.50 1.08 -10.87
C LYS A 8 -5.25 0.89 -9.38
N ASP A 9 -4.76 -0.27 -8.99
CA ASP A 9 -4.53 -0.64 -7.59
C ASP A 9 -3.22 -0.05 -7.06
N LYS A 10 -2.97 1.22 -7.35
CA LYS A 10 -1.79 1.93 -6.86
C LYS A 10 -2.11 2.55 -5.50
N VAL A 11 -1.38 2.14 -4.47
CA VAL A 11 -1.55 2.56 -3.07
C VAL A 11 -0.29 3.28 -2.60
N ASN A 12 -0.43 4.50 -2.09
CA ASN A 12 0.67 5.21 -1.44
C ASN A 12 0.48 5.12 0.07
N VAL A 13 1.41 4.48 0.77
CA VAL A 13 1.43 4.39 2.23
C VAL A 13 2.21 5.60 2.74
N ILE A 14 1.58 6.44 3.54
CA ILE A 14 2.23 7.58 4.20
C ILE A 14 2.36 7.28 5.68
N THR A 15 3.60 7.13 6.16
CA THR A 15 3.84 6.83 7.57
C THR A 15 3.93 8.12 8.36
N LEU A 16 2.91 8.38 9.18
CA LEU A 16 2.91 9.50 10.12
C LEU A 16 3.26 9.00 11.51
N GLY A 17 4.08 9.77 12.25
CA GLY A 17 4.35 9.50 13.66
C GLY A 17 5.81 9.15 13.96
N CYS A 18 6.01 8.23 14.92
CA CYS A 18 7.32 7.86 15.45
C CYS A 18 7.77 6.48 14.92
N SER A 19 8.94 6.01 15.36
CA SER A 19 9.55 4.76 14.90
C SER A 19 8.70 3.49 15.05
N LYS A 20 7.69 3.49 15.94
CA LYS A 20 6.75 2.37 16.06
C LYS A 20 5.85 2.22 14.83
N ASN A 21 5.45 3.33 14.21
CA ASN A 21 4.59 3.31 13.02
C ASN A 21 5.33 2.90 11.75
N LEU A 22 6.67 2.88 11.78
CA LEU A 22 7.48 2.43 10.65
C LEU A 22 7.36 0.91 10.46
N VAL A 23 7.53 0.14 11.54
CA VAL A 23 7.42 -1.33 11.52
C VAL A 23 6.01 -1.75 11.13
N ASP A 24 4.98 -1.11 11.70
CA ASP A 24 3.59 -1.36 11.33
C ASP A 24 3.30 -1.05 9.85
N SER A 25 3.98 -0.04 9.28
CA SER A 25 3.84 0.31 7.86
C SER A 25 4.51 -0.72 6.95
N GLU A 26 5.66 -1.28 7.34
CA GLU A 26 6.34 -2.35 6.59
C GLU A 26 5.50 -3.63 6.51
N ASP A 27 4.86 -4.02 7.63
CA ASP A 27 3.93 -5.16 7.66
C ASP A 27 2.74 -4.95 6.72
N LEU A 28 2.16 -3.74 6.72
CA LEU A 28 1.05 -3.38 5.83
C LEU A 28 1.46 -3.36 4.36
N ILE A 29 2.61 -2.78 4.02
CA ILE A 29 3.15 -2.74 2.65
C ILE A 29 3.34 -4.17 2.13
N THR A 30 3.91 -5.05 2.95
CA THR A 30 4.15 -6.45 2.58
C THR A 30 2.84 -7.19 2.28
N GLN A 31 1.81 -6.98 3.10
CA GLN A 31 0.49 -7.59 2.87
C GLN A 31 -0.19 -7.06 1.61
N LEU A 32 -0.08 -5.76 1.34
CA LEU A 32 -0.64 -5.14 0.14
C LEU A 32 0.07 -5.65 -1.13
N GLN A 33 1.40 -5.73 -1.12
CA GLN A 33 2.17 -6.32 -2.21
C GLN A 33 1.83 -7.79 -2.44
N ALA A 34 1.61 -8.56 -1.37
CA ALA A 34 1.17 -9.97 -1.47
C ALA A 34 -0.23 -10.15 -2.07
N ASN A 35 -1.04 -9.09 -2.12
CA ASN A 35 -2.37 -9.08 -2.75
C ASN A 35 -2.37 -8.38 -4.12
N ASP A 36 -1.22 -8.30 -4.79
CA ASP A 36 -1.03 -7.73 -6.13
C ASP A 36 -1.37 -6.22 -6.25
N TYR A 37 -1.24 -5.46 -5.16
CA TYR A 37 -1.32 -3.99 -5.21
C TYR A 37 0.04 -3.38 -5.57
N GLU A 38 0.03 -2.31 -6.37
CA GLU A 38 1.22 -1.50 -6.65
C GLU A 38 1.40 -0.51 -5.49
N VAL A 39 2.38 -0.76 -4.62
CA VAL A 39 2.55 0.04 -3.39
C VAL A 39 3.77 0.94 -3.48
N GLU A 40 3.59 2.23 -3.18
CA GLU A 40 4.65 3.20 -2.91
C GLU A 40 4.64 3.58 -1.43
N HIS A 41 5.80 3.87 -0.86
CA HIS A 41 5.93 4.30 0.54
C HIS A 41 6.56 5.69 0.58
N ASP A 42 5.85 6.63 1.22
CA ASP A 42 6.26 8.03 1.35
C ASP A 42 6.70 8.67 0.01
N SER A 43 6.01 8.31 -1.08
CA SER A 43 6.22 8.93 -2.40
C SER A 43 5.65 10.34 -2.37
N ASN A 44 6.53 11.33 -2.26
CA ASN A 44 6.27 12.76 -2.43
C ASN A 44 7.21 13.33 -3.49
#